data_AF-Q5UD52-F1
#
_entry.id   AF-Q5UD52-F1
#
_cell.length_a   1.000
_cell.length_b   1.000
_cell.length_c   1.000
_cell.angle_alpha   90.00
_cell.angle_beta   90.00
_cell.angle_gamma   90.00
#
_symmetry.space_group_name_H-M   'P 1'
#
loop_
_entity.id
_entity.type
_entity.pdbx_description
1 polymer ?
#
loop_
_entity_poly.entity_id
_entity_poly.type
_entity_poly.pdbx_seq_one_letter_code
_entity_poly.pdbx_strand_id
1 'polypeptide(L)'
;GEQDVEYFIKLAHELGLLVILRPGPYICAEWDMGGLPAWLLLKESIILRSSDPDYLAAVDKWLGVLLPKMKPLLYQNGGPIITMQVENEYGSYFTCDYDYLRFLQKLFHHHLGNDVLLFTTDGANEKFLQCGALQGLYATVDFGPGANITAAFQIQRKSEPKGPLVNSEFYTGWLDHWGQPHSTVRTEVVASSLHDILAHGANVNLYMFIGGTNFAYWNGANMPYQAQPTSYDYDAPLSEAGDLTEKYFAL
;
A
#
# COMPACT_ATOMS: atom_id res chain seq x y z
N GLY A 1 -2.26 -18.26 14.54
CA GLY A 1 -1.27 -18.83 13.60
C GLY A 1 -0.65 -17.70 12.80
N GLU A 2 0.19 -17.97 11.81
CA GLU A 2 0.88 -16.90 11.04
C GLU A 2 -0.07 -16.01 10.21
N GLN A 3 -1.30 -16.44 9.96
CA GLN A 3 -2.34 -15.69 9.23
C GLN A 3 -3.31 -14.93 10.14
N ASP A 4 -2.89 -14.56 11.36
CA ASP A 4 -3.74 -13.88 12.35
C ASP A 4 -3.53 -12.36 12.34
N VAL A 5 -4.11 -11.70 11.35
CA VAL A 5 -4.03 -10.24 11.18
C VAL A 5 -4.67 -9.47 12.33
N GLU A 6 -5.73 -10.02 12.95
CA GLU A 6 -6.39 -9.40 14.10
C GLU A 6 -5.43 -9.34 15.30
N TYR A 7 -4.69 -10.41 15.55
CA TYR A 7 -3.65 -10.43 16.58
C TYR A 7 -2.49 -9.49 16.25
N PHE A 8 -1.99 -9.47 15.01
CA PHE A 8 -0.90 -8.58 14.61
C PHE A 8 -1.24 -7.09 14.86
N ILE A 9 -2.46 -6.68 14.51
CA ILE A 9 -2.95 -5.31 14.76
C ILE A 9 -3.09 -5.04 16.26
N LYS A 10 -3.59 -6.00 17.04
CA LYS A 10 -3.66 -5.86 18.52
C LYS A 10 -2.28 -5.74 19.15
N LEU A 11 -1.30 -6.50 18.67
CA LEU A 11 0.09 -6.40 19.13
C LEU A 11 0.67 -5.00 18.86
N ALA A 12 0.44 -4.44 17.66
CA ALA A 12 0.82 -3.06 17.37
C ALA A 12 0.16 -2.08 18.36
N HIS A 13 -1.12 -2.27 18.67
CA HIS A 13 -1.83 -1.45 19.65
C HIS A 13 -1.25 -1.57 21.07
N GLU A 14 -0.93 -2.78 21.52
CA GLU A 14 -0.30 -3.04 22.82
C GLU A 14 1.07 -2.35 22.96
N LEU A 15 1.80 -2.22 21.83
CA LEU A 15 3.07 -1.49 21.75
C LEU A 15 2.89 0.03 21.58
N GLY A 16 1.65 0.54 21.56
CA GLY A 16 1.35 1.95 21.39
C GLY A 16 1.53 2.47 19.97
N LEU A 17 1.58 1.59 18.96
CA LEU A 17 1.66 1.95 17.55
C LEU A 17 0.26 2.10 16.95
N LEU A 18 0.11 3.14 16.12
CA LEU A 18 -1.05 3.30 15.25
C LEU A 18 -0.89 2.47 13.98
N VAL A 19 -2.00 2.16 13.30
CA VAL A 19 -2.01 1.33 12.10
C VAL A 19 -2.66 2.08 10.94
N ILE A 20 -1.96 2.14 9.82
CA ILE A 20 -2.49 2.49 8.50
C ILE A 20 -2.74 1.15 7.79
N LEU A 21 -4.00 0.79 7.56
CA LEU A 21 -4.33 -0.53 7.03
C LEU A 21 -4.57 -0.47 5.51
N ARG A 22 -3.95 -1.38 4.76
CA ARG A 22 -4.07 -1.46 3.29
C ARG A 22 -4.64 -2.81 2.86
N PRO A 23 -5.96 -3.03 2.99
CA PRO A 23 -6.59 -4.34 2.80
C PRO A 23 -6.83 -4.74 1.32
N GLY A 24 -6.43 -3.91 0.36
CA GLY A 24 -6.60 -4.18 -1.07
C GLY A 24 -8.01 -3.90 -1.60
N PRO A 25 -8.59 -4.77 -2.45
CA PRO A 25 -8.33 -6.22 -2.55
C PRO A 25 -7.10 -6.63 -3.37
N TYR A 26 -6.59 -5.74 -4.23
CA TYR A 26 -5.27 -5.88 -4.86
C TYR A 26 -4.25 -5.04 -4.09
N ILE A 27 -3.05 -5.57 -3.87
CA ILE A 27 -2.00 -4.93 -3.04
C ILE A 27 -0.66 -4.73 -3.75
N CYS A 28 -0.48 -5.22 -4.98
CA CYS A 28 0.83 -5.22 -5.66
C CYS A 28 1.91 -5.95 -4.82
N ALA A 29 2.79 -5.18 -4.15
CA ALA A 29 3.68 -5.62 -3.07
C ALA A 29 4.67 -6.74 -3.42
N GLU A 30 5.03 -6.90 -4.70
CA GLU A 30 5.90 -8.00 -5.17
C GLU A 30 5.44 -9.38 -4.70
N TRP A 31 4.13 -9.52 -4.45
CA TRP A 31 3.49 -10.72 -3.92
C TRP A 31 2.74 -11.44 -5.03
N ASP A 32 2.57 -12.75 -4.89
CA ASP A 32 1.92 -13.59 -5.89
C ASP A 32 0.56 -13.00 -6.31
N MET A 33 0.44 -12.76 -7.62
CA MET A 33 -0.73 -12.15 -8.27
C MET A 33 -1.22 -10.83 -7.62
N GLY A 34 -0.34 -10.10 -6.94
CA GLY A 34 -0.68 -8.89 -6.18
C GLY A 34 -1.70 -9.13 -5.07
N GLY A 35 -1.68 -10.32 -4.47
CA GLY A 35 -2.59 -10.77 -3.41
C GLY A 35 -3.94 -11.29 -3.92
N LEU A 36 -4.20 -11.24 -5.23
CA LEU A 36 -5.45 -11.76 -5.80
C LEU A 36 -5.43 -13.29 -5.83
N PRO A 37 -6.49 -13.98 -5.38
CA PRO A 37 -6.50 -15.44 -5.41
C PRO A 37 -6.53 -16.00 -6.84
N ALA A 38 -5.64 -16.94 -7.15
CA ALA A 38 -5.53 -17.55 -8.48
C ALA A 38 -6.82 -18.23 -8.97
N TRP A 39 -7.70 -18.68 -8.08
CA TRP A 39 -9.00 -19.28 -8.46
C TRP A 39 -9.94 -18.29 -9.17
N LEU A 40 -9.69 -16.98 -9.08
CA LEU A 40 -10.39 -15.98 -9.91
C LEU A 40 -10.20 -16.24 -11.41
N LEU A 41 -9.05 -16.80 -11.79
CA LEU A 41 -8.70 -17.12 -13.17
C LEU A 41 -9.42 -18.36 -13.71
N LEU A 42 -10.20 -19.08 -12.90
CA LEU A 42 -11.09 -20.15 -13.39
C LEU A 42 -12.14 -19.59 -14.36
N LYS A 43 -12.48 -18.29 -14.26
CA LYS A 43 -13.16 -17.56 -15.32
C LYS A 43 -12.10 -16.97 -16.26
N GLU A 44 -11.86 -17.62 -17.39
CA GLU A 44 -10.83 -17.21 -18.36
C GLU A 44 -11.02 -15.78 -18.90
N SER A 45 -12.26 -15.29 -18.94
CA SER A 45 -12.62 -13.95 -19.42
C SER A 45 -12.70 -12.89 -18.32
N ILE A 46 -12.27 -13.20 -17.09
CA ILE A 46 -12.36 -12.26 -15.98
C ILE A 46 -11.50 -11.02 -16.24
N ILE A 47 -12.05 -9.84 -15.98
CA ILE A 47 -11.27 -8.61 -15.97
C ILE A 47 -11.01 -8.25 -14.51
N LEU A 48 -9.81 -8.57 -14.03
CA LEU A 48 -9.38 -8.24 -12.66
C LEU A 48 -9.33 -6.73 -12.46
N ARG A 49 -9.58 -6.27 -11.22
CA ARG A 49 -9.57 -4.85 -10.82
C ARG A 49 -10.46 -4.01 -11.74
N SER A 50 -11.71 -4.44 -11.88
CA SER A 50 -12.73 -3.77 -12.69
C SER A 50 -14.13 -4.07 -12.15
N SER A 51 -15.15 -3.51 -12.78
CA SER A 51 -16.55 -3.80 -12.48
C SER A 51 -17.08 -5.10 -13.08
N ASP A 52 -16.20 -6.03 -13.49
CA ASP A 52 -16.59 -7.39 -13.85
C ASP A 52 -17.45 -8.00 -12.70
N PRO A 53 -18.70 -8.41 -12.96
CA PRO A 53 -19.60 -8.87 -11.91
C PRO A 53 -19.08 -10.05 -11.09
N ASP A 54 -18.32 -10.96 -11.71
CA ASP A 54 -17.77 -12.13 -11.00
C ASP A 54 -16.57 -11.74 -10.13
N TYR A 55 -15.76 -10.77 -10.60
CA TYR A 55 -14.70 -10.17 -9.78
C TYR A 55 -15.30 -9.42 -8.59
N LEU A 56 -16.29 -8.55 -8.81
CA LEU A 56 -16.97 -7.81 -7.74
C LEU A 56 -17.63 -8.74 -6.73
N ALA A 57 -18.28 -9.82 -7.17
CA ALA A 57 -18.89 -10.80 -6.28
C ALA A 57 -17.87 -11.54 -5.40
N ALA A 58 -16.67 -11.80 -5.92
CA ALA A 58 -15.57 -12.37 -5.14
C ALA A 58 -15.03 -11.37 -4.11
N VAL A 59 -14.81 -10.11 -4.54
CA VAL A 59 -14.35 -9.02 -3.66
C VAL A 59 -15.36 -8.75 -2.54
N ASP A 60 -16.66 -8.70 -2.86
CA ASP A 60 -17.75 -8.51 -1.90
C ASP A 60 -17.71 -9.56 -0.78
N LYS A 61 -17.59 -10.83 -1.17
CA LYS A 61 -17.49 -11.94 -0.20
C LYS A 61 -16.24 -11.84 0.66
N TRP A 62 -15.09 -11.50 0.06
CA TRP A 62 -13.82 -11.38 0.80
C TRP A 62 -13.87 -10.23 1.81
N LEU A 63 -14.21 -9.03 1.36
CA LEU A 63 -14.27 -7.84 2.22
C LEU A 63 -15.43 -7.93 3.23
N GLY A 64 -16.51 -8.63 2.90
CA GLY A 64 -17.59 -8.97 3.82
C GLY A 64 -17.16 -9.89 4.97
N VAL A 65 -16.02 -10.58 4.85
CA VAL A 65 -15.39 -11.33 5.96
C VAL A 65 -14.34 -10.47 6.68
N LEU A 66 -13.46 -9.81 5.92
CA LEU A 66 -12.33 -9.06 6.46
C LEU A 66 -12.77 -7.79 7.21
N LEU A 67 -13.58 -6.94 6.60
CA LEU A 67 -13.89 -5.61 7.14
C LEU A 67 -14.67 -5.64 8.47
N PRO A 68 -15.63 -6.57 8.69
CA PRO A 68 -16.23 -6.73 10.02
C PRO A 68 -15.23 -7.06 11.13
N LYS A 69 -14.15 -7.79 10.83
CA LYS A 69 -13.06 -8.08 11.78
C LYS A 69 -12.21 -6.85 12.06
N MET A 70 -12.04 -5.97 11.06
CA MET A 70 -11.27 -4.73 11.20
C MET A 70 -12.06 -3.63 11.91
N LYS A 71 -13.40 -3.62 11.80
CA LYS A 71 -14.26 -2.62 12.44
C LYS A 71 -13.98 -2.38 13.94
N PRO A 72 -13.91 -3.38 14.83
CA PRO A 72 -13.61 -3.15 16.24
C PRO A 72 -12.19 -2.61 16.48
N LEU A 73 -11.29 -2.72 15.49
CA LEU A 73 -9.90 -2.26 15.57
C LEU A 73 -9.73 -0.82 15.04
N LEU A 74 -10.80 -0.19 14.55
CA LEU A 74 -10.79 1.23 14.16
C LEU A 74 -10.54 2.13 15.36
N TYR A 75 -9.85 3.24 15.14
CA TYR A 75 -9.48 4.19 16.19
C TYR A 75 -10.69 4.75 16.94
N GLN A 76 -11.76 5.10 16.23
CA GLN A 76 -13.02 5.55 16.83
C GLN A 76 -13.73 4.48 17.68
N ASN A 77 -13.38 3.20 17.51
CA ASN A 77 -13.89 2.07 18.27
C ASN A 77 -12.91 1.58 19.35
N GLY A 78 -11.81 2.31 19.56
CA GLY A 78 -10.80 2.02 20.59
C GLY A 78 -9.62 1.17 20.12
N GLY A 79 -9.47 0.89 18.83
CA GLY A 79 -8.29 0.20 18.28
C GLY A 79 -7.22 1.13 17.69
N PRO A 80 -6.19 0.58 17.02
CA PRO A 80 -5.09 1.39 16.48
C PRO A 80 -5.30 1.87 15.03
N ILE A 81 -6.31 1.39 14.29
CA ILE A 81 -6.44 1.67 12.85
C ILE A 81 -6.96 3.10 12.63
N ILE A 82 -6.10 3.99 12.12
CA ILE A 82 -6.42 5.41 11.93
C ILE A 82 -6.89 5.76 10.52
N THR A 83 -6.40 5.04 9.52
CA THR A 83 -6.77 5.24 8.11
C THR A 83 -6.79 3.91 7.38
N MET A 84 -7.57 3.81 6.29
CA MET A 84 -7.62 2.61 5.45
C MET A 84 -7.49 2.94 3.97
N GLN A 85 -6.53 2.31 3.29
CA GLN A 85 -6.37 2.45 1.84
C GLN A 85 -7.46 1.66 1.12
N VAL A 86 -8.02 2.22 0.06
CA VAL A 86 -8.93 1.55 -0.86
C VAL A 86 -8.17 1.29 -2.15
N GLU A 87 -8.08 0.01 -2.57
CA GLU A 87 -7.25 -0.38 -3.72
C GLU A 87 -5.75 -0.07 -3.50
N ASN A 88 -4.93 -0.18 -4.54
CA ASN A 88 -3.51 0.15 -4.55
C ASN A 88 -3.05 0.60 -5.94
N GLU A 89 -2.63 1.85 -6.09
CA GLU A 89 -2.13 2.44 -7.34
C GLU A 89 -3.02 2.11 -8.54
N TYR A 90 -4.33 2.32 -8.40
CA TYR A 90 -5.28 2.01 -9.46
C TYR A 90 -5.05 2.89 -10.71
N GLY A 91 -4.44 4.07 -10.51
CA GLY A 91 -3.94 4.95 -11.56
C GLY A 91 -2.93 4.31 -12.52
N SER A 92 -2.20 3.31 -12.05
CA SER A 92 -1.21 2.57 -12.82
C SER A 92 -1.83 1.39 -13.60
N TYR A 93 -3.14 1.17 -13.48
CA TYR A 93 -3.85 0.07 -14.11
C TYR A 93 -4.73 0.53 -15.28
N PHE A 94 -4.79 -0.30 -16.33
CA PHE A 94 -5.32 0.13 -17.63
C PHE A 94 -6.84 0.28 -17.69
N THR A 95 -7.60 -0.33 -16.77
CA THR A 95 -9.06 -0.35 -16.86
C THR A 95 -9.67 1.01 -16.60
N CYS A 96 -9.07 1.83 -15.71
CA CYS A 96 -9.58 3.15 -15.32
C CYS A 96 -11.09 3.15 -15.00
N ASP A 97 -11.56 2.07 -14.39
CA ASP A 97 -12.98 1.85 -14.11
C ASP A 97 -13.33 2.44 -12.74
N TYR A 98 -14.02 3.59 -12.73
CA TYR A 98 -14.45 4.24 -11.48
C TYR A 98 -15.71 3.62 -10.85
N ASP A 99 -16.48 2.80 -11.57
CA ASP A 99 -17.60 2.08 -10.96
C ASP A 99 -17.06 1.04 -9.97
N TYR A 100 -15.90 0.45 -10.28
CA TYR A 100 -15.18 -0.43 -9.36
C TYR A 100 -14.71 0.31 -8.11
N LEU A 101 -14.06 1.47 -8.25
CA LEU A 101 -13.63 2.25 -7.07
C LEU A 101 -14.82 2.72 -6.23
N ARG A 102 -15.92 3.15 -6.86
CA ARG A 102 -17.16 3.51 -6.14
C ARG A 102 -17.79 2.31 -5.43
N PHE A 103 -17.75 1.14 -6.04
CA PHE A 103 -18.18 -0.10 -5.41
C PHE A 103 -17.36 -0.39 -4.14
N LEU A 104 -16.03 -0.30 -4.21
CA LEU A 104 -15.16 -0.49 -3.06
C LEU A 104 -15.44 0.53 -1.96
N GLN A 105 -15.50 1.83 -2.29
CA GLN A 105 -15.82 2.89 -1.33
C GLN A 105 -17.13 2.60 -0.59
N LYS A 106 -18.19 2.22 -1.34
CA LYS A 106 -19.49 1.88 -0.75
C LYS A 106 -19.39 0.68 0.17
N LEU A 107 -18.67 -0.36 -0.22
CA LEU A 107 -18.50 -1.58 0.56
C LEU A 107 -17.72 -1.33 1.85
N PHE A 108 -16.66 -0.51 1.79
CA PHE A 108 -15.90 -0.09 2.97
C PHE A 108 -16.79 0.69 3.94
N HIS A 109 -17.52 1.71 3.47
CA HIS A 109 -18.44 2.46 4.32
C HIS A 109 -19.57 1.60 4.90
N HIS A 110 -20.08 0.63 4.14
CA HIS A 110 -21.11 -0.29 4.61
C HIS A 110 -20.66 -1.06 5.86
N HIS A 111 -19.43 -1.59 5.86
CA HIS A 111 -18.93 -2.37 6.99
C HIS A 111 -18.35 -1.51 8.11
N LEU A 112 -17.57 -0.49 7.76
CA LEU A 112 -16.75 0.28 8.71
C LEU A 112 -17.46 1.50 9.28
N GLY A 113 -18.47 2.03 8.59
CA GLY A 113 -19.11 3.31 8.89
C GLY A 113 -18.47 4.48 8.12
N ASN A 114 -18.92 5.69 8.40
CA ASN A 114 -18.51 6.90 7.66
C ASN A 114 -17.40 7.70 8.35
N ASP A 115 -17.06 7.39 9.59
CA ASP A 115 -16.08 8.15 10.36
C ASP A 115 -14.62 7.74 10.05
N VAL A 116 -14.42 6.55 9.48
CA VAL A 116 -13.08 6.08 9.09
C VAL A 116 -12.55 6.90 7.91
N LEU A 117 -11.30 7.34 8.00
CA LEU A 117 -10.64 8.02 6.89
C LEU A 117 -10.19 6.99 5.86
N LEU A 118 -10.86 6.98 4.72
CA LEU A 118 -10.49 6.19 3.55
C LEU A 118 -9.62 7.01 2.61
N PHE A 119 -8.57 6.40 2.06
CA PHE A 119 -7.63 7.08 1.16
C PHE A 119 -7.22 6.19 -0.03
N THR A 120 -6.64 6.78 -1.07
CA THR A 120 -5.98 6.07 -2.17
C THR A 120 -4.51 6.48 -2.25
N THR A 121 -3.68 5.65 -2.86
CA THR A 121 -2.26 5.93 -3.12
C THR A 121 -1.98 5.64 -4.58
N ASP A 122 -1.31 6.59 -5.23
CA ASP A 122 -0.86 6.53 -6.61
C ASP A 122 0.45 7.31 -6.75
N GLY A 123 1.31 6.91 -7.69
CA GLY A 123 2.54 7.66 -7.96
C GLY A 123 2.31 9.16 -8.18
N ALA A 124 3.26 9.99 -7.72
CA ALA A 124 3.19 11.45 -7.76
C ALA A 124 3.27 12.07 -9.17
N ASN A 125 2.33 11.72 -10.05
CA ASN A 125 2.14 12.21 -11.40
C ASN A 125 0.64 12.36 -11.70
N GLU A 126 0.25 13.41 -12.44
CA GLU A 126 -1.16 13.64 -12.82
C GLU A 126 -1.78 12.45 -13.57
N LYS A 127 -0.98 11.73 -14.38
CA LYS A 127 -1.47 10.59 -15.15
C LYS A 127 -1.94 9.44 -14.27
N PHE A 128 -1.26 9.19 -13.15
CA PHE A 128 -1.66 8.14 -12.22
C PHE A 128 -2.89 8.58 -11.42
N LEU A 129 -2.84 9.79 -10.84
CA LEU A 129 -3.98 10.34 -10.10
C LEU A 129 -5.26 10.47 -10.95
N GLN A 130 -5.14 10.64 -12.27
CA GLN A 130 -6.29 10.70 -13.17
C GLN A 130 -7.22 9.50 -12.93
N CYS A 131 -6.70 8.27 -12.95
CA CYS A 131 -7.53 7.06 -12.81
C CYS A 131 -7.58 6.54 -11.37
N GLY A 132 -6.64 6.92 -10.50
CA GLY A 132 -6.54 6.41 -9.13
C GLY A 132 -7.28 7.21 -8.06
N ALA A 133 -7.50 8.52 -8.28
CA ALA A 133 -8.23 9.35 -7.33
C ALA A 133 -9.76 9.24 -7.50
N LEU A 134 -10.49 9.23 -6.38
CA LEU A 134 -11.96 9.22 -6.38
C LEU A 134 -12.51 10.17 -5.31
N GLN A 135 -13.52 10.96 -5.67
CA GLN A 135 -14.21 11.85 -4.73
C GLN A 135 -14.69 11.10 -3.47
N GLY A 136 -14.33 11.61 -2.29
CA GLY A 136 -14.68 11.03 -1.00
C GLY A 136 -13.70 9.98 -0.48
N LEU A 137 -12.65 9.65 -1.25
CA LEU A 137 -11.44 8.99 -0.77
C LEU A 137 -10.32 10.02 -0.80
N TYR A 138 -9.57 10.17 0.29
CA TYR A 138 -8.47 11.16 0.34
C TYR A 138 -7.33 10.73 -0.57
N ALA A 139 -6.95 11.54 -1.57
CA ALA A 139 -5.86 11.17 -2.47
C ALA A 139 -4.48 11.44 -1.84
N THR A 140 -3.70 10.37 -1.68
CA THR A 140 -2.28 10.43 -1.28
C THR A 140 -1.40 10.10 -2.47
N VAL A 141 -0.09 10.36 -2.34
CA VAL A 141 0.88 10.01 -3.38
C VAL A 141 1.97 9.12 -2.81
N ASP A 142 2.68 8.40 -3.68
CA ASP A 142 3.96 7.78 -3.37
C ASP A 142 5.09 8.34 -4.25
N PHE A 143 6.30 8.31 -3.70
CA PHE A 143 7.54 8.63 -4.40
C PHE A 143 8.78 8.30 -3.56
N GLY A 144 9.87 7.97 -4.24
CA GLY A 144 11.14 7.59 -3.62
C GLY A 144 12.12 8.73 -3.33
N PRO A 145 13.27 8.38 -2.74
CA PRO A 145 14.38 9.29 -2.49
C PRO A 145 14.93 9.87 -3.80
N GLY A 146 15.36 11.13 -3.76
CA GLY A 146 15.83 11.85 -4.93
C GLY A 146 14.73 12.43 -5.84
N ALA A 147 13.44 12.18 -5.53
CA ALA A 147 12.35 12.90 -6.16
C ALA A 147 12.35 14.39 -5.76
N ASN A 148 11.79 15.25 -6.61
CA ASN A 148 11.52 16.63 -6.23
C ASN A 148 10.28 16.67 -5.32
N ILE A 149 10.51 16.71 -4.00
CA ILE A 149 9.48 16.63 -2.95
C ILE A 149 8.41 17.71 -3.12
N THR A 150 8.82 18.96 -3.38
CA THR A 150 7.88 20.06 -3.60
C THR A 150 6.99 19.81 -4.82
N ALA A 151 7.57 19.34 -5.93
CA ALA A 151 6.80 19.00 -7.12
C ALA A 151 5.84 17.82 -6.86
N ALA A 152 6.30 16.78 -6.18
CA ALA A 152 5.47 15.61 -5.84
C ALA A 152 4.25 16.00 -4.99
N PHE A 153 4.44 16.83 -3.96
CA PHE A 153 3.33 17.32 -3.14
C PHE A 153 2.45 18.36 -3.84
N GLN A 154 2.97 19.12 -4.82
CA GLN A 154 2.14 19.93 -5.69
C GLN A 154 1.20 19.08 -6.55
N ILE A 155 1.61 17.87 -6.94
CA ILE A 155 0.74 16.92 -7.64
C ILE A 155 -0.38 16.45 -6.70
N GLN A 156 -0.07 16.03 -5.47
CA GLN A 156 -1.09 15.69 -4.48
C GLN A 156 -2.09 16.83 -4.27
N ARG A 157 -1.61 18.08 -4.17
CA ARG A 157 -2.44 19.28 -3.95
C ARG A 157 -3.43 19.58 -5.08
N LYS A 158 -3.23 19.04 -6.28
CA LYS A 158 -4.20 19.17 -7.39
C LYS A 158 -5.46 18.34 -7.13
N SER A 159 -5.31 17.17 -6.51
CA SER A 159 -6.44 16.32 -6.09
C SER A 159 -6.97 16.72 -4.71
N GLU A 160 -6.08 17.09 -3.79
CA GLU A 160 -6.41 17.47 -2.40
C GLU A 160 -5.89 18.88 -2.07
N PRO A 161 -6.63 19.95 -2.45
CA PRO A 161 -6.23 21.34 -2.19
C PRO A 161 -6.07 21.68 -0.71
N LYS A 162 -6.64 20.86 0.20
CA LYS A 162 -6.59 21.00 1.65
C LYS A 162 -6.31 19.64 2.31
N GLY A 163 -5.98 19.66 3.59
CA GLY A 163 -5.65 18.45 4.36
C GLY A 163 -4.14 18.15 4.39
N PRO A 164 -3.73 17.04 5.02
CA PRO A 164 -2.33 16.70 5.21
C PRO A 164 -1.60 16.41 3.89
N LEU A 165 -0.30 16.74 3.83
CA LEU A 165 0.57 16.12 2.83
C LEU A 165 0.86 14.69 3.30
N VAL A 166 0.83 13.74 2.37
CA VAL A 166 1.04 12.31 2.69
C VAL A 166 1.84 11.66 1.58
N ASN A 167 3.02 11.14 1.91
CA ASN A 167 3.73 10.16 1.10
C ASN A 167 3.48 8.76 1.70
N SER A 168 2.59 7.99 1.05
CA SER A 168 2.13 6.70 1.56
C SER A 168 3.14 5.57 1.31
N GLU A 169 4.08 5.75 0.39
CA GLU A 169 5.21 4.83 0.16
C GLU A 169 6.47 5.62 -0.17
N PHE A 170 7.26 5.92 0.86
CA PHE A 170 8.60 6.48 0.70
C PHE A 170 9.64 5.35 0.65
N TYR A 171 10.19 5.11 -0.54
CA TYR A 171 11.00 3.94 -0.83
C TYR A 171 12.39 3.95 -0.15
N THR A 172 12.62 3.12 0.87
CA THR A 172 13.89 3.06 1.63
C THR A 172 15.00 2.28 0.90
N GLY A 173 14.60 1.51 -0.09
CA GLY A 173 15.37 0.60 -0.91
C GLY A 173 14.56 0.26 -2.17
N TRP A 174 14.72 -0.93 -2.74
CA TRP A 174 13.93 -1.35 -3.90
C TRP A 174 13.84 -2.87 -4.02
N LEU A 175 12.90 -3.35 -4.83
CA LEU A 175 12.74 -4.77 -5.15
C LEU A 175 13.89 -5.32 -6.00
N ASP A 176 14.09 -6.64 -5.91
CA ASP A 176 15.06 -7.39 -6.70
C ASP A 176 14.38 -8.25 -7.77
N HIS A 177 15.16 -8.70 -8.77
CA HIS A 177 14.75 -9.76 -9.70
C HIS A 177 15.81 -10.84 -9.80
N TRP A 178 15.39 -12.08 -10.01
CA TRP A 178 16.33 -13.16 -10.30
C TRP A 178 17.23 -12.84 -11.49
N GLY A 179 18.54 -12.98 -11.30
CA GLY A 179 19.55 -12.71 -12.34
C GLY A 179 19.90 -11.23 -12.53
N GLN A 180 19.31 -10.32 -11.75
CA GLN A 180 19.72 -8.92 -11.67
C GLN A 180 20.61 -8.67 -10.45
N PRO A 181 21.43 -7.59 -10.45
CA PRO A 181 22.12 -7.13 -9.25
C PRO A 181 21.12 -6.80 -8.13
N HIS A 182 21.50 -7.07 -6.88
CA HIS A 182 20.75 -6.65 -5.71
C HIS A 182 20.60 -5.12 -5.67
N SER A 183 19.37 -4.66 -5.45
CA SER A 183 19.01 -3.26 -5.35
C SER A 183 19.43 -2.68 -4.01
N THR A 184 20.15 -1.56 -4.04
CA THR A 184 20.52 -0.81 -2.84
C THR A 184 20.28 0.68 -3.04
N VAL A 185 19.81 1.36 -1.99
CA VAL A 185 19.65 2.81 -1.95
C VAL A 185 20.49 3.37 -0.80
N ARG A 186 21.35 4.34 -1.12
CA ARG A 186 22.28 4.93 -0.15
C ARG A 186 21.53 5.57 1.03
N THR A 187 21.97 5.22 2.24
CA THR A 187 21.43 5.73 3.51
C THR A 187 21.31 7.25 3.55
N GLU A 188 22.30 7.99 3.05
CA GLU A 188 22.29 9.46 3.11
C GLU A 188 21.17 10.06 2.26
N VAL A 189 20.82 9.42 1.13
CA VAL A 189 19.76 9.91 0.24
C VAL A 189 18.39 9.66 0.86
N VAL A 190 18.20 8.51 1.52
CA VAL A 190 16.98 8.19 2.28
C VAL A 190 16.81 9.17 3.45
N ALA A 191 17.85 9.32 4.28
CA ALA A 191 17.81 10.20 5.44
C ALA A 191 17.57 11.68 5.06
N SER A 192 18.26 12.18 4.03
CA SER A 192 18.05 13.55 3.54
C SER A 192 16.63 13.76 3.01
N SER A 193 16.13 12.82 2.20
CA SER A 193 14.77 12.95 1.64
C SER A 193 13.70 12.83 2.72
N LEU A 194 13.89 11.96 3.72
CA LEU A 194 13.00 11.83 4.87
C LEU A 194 12.97 13.13 5.69
N HIS A 195 14.14 13.71 5.98
CA HIS A 195 14.24 14.99 6.67
C HIS A 195 13.45 16.08 5.94
N ASP A 196 13.61 16.17 4.62
CA ASP A 196 12.91 17.16 3.80
C ASP A 196 11.40 16.92 3.80
N ILE A 197 10.92 15.68 3.67
CA ILE A 197 9.49 15.34 3.74
C ILE A 197 8.90 15.76 5.09
N LEU A 198 9.57 15.43 6.19
CA LEU A 198 9.14 15.80 7.55
C LEU A 198 9.17 17.32 7.77
N ALA A 199 10.17 18.02 7.21
CA ALA A 199 10.28 19.48 7.27
C ALA A 199 9.12 20.19 6.53
N HIS A 200 8.51 19.54 5.54
CA HIS A 200 7.27 20.02 4.91
C HIS A 200 6.01 19.79 5.77
N GLY A 201 6.15 19.18 6.96
CA GLY A 201 5.02 18.80 7.82
C GLY A 201 4.16 17.69 7.23
N ALA A 202 4.71 16.91 6.30
CA ALA A 202 4.01 15.80 5.67
C ALA A 202 4.03 14.56 6.57
N ASN A 203 2.99 13.75 6.44
CA ASN A 203 2.98 12.38 6.95
C ASN A 203 3.71 11.50 5.94
N VAL A 204 4.46 10.52 6.43
CA VAL A 204 5.28 9.65 5.59
C VAL A 204 5.29 8.24 6.14
N ASN A 205 5.14 7.26 5.24
CA ASN A 205 5.32 5.85 5.55
C ASN A 205 6.55 5.32 4.80
N LEU A 206 7.48 4.71 5.52
CA LEU A 206 8.72 4.15 4.96
C LEU A 206 8.44 2.76 4.38
N TYR A 207 8.55 2.61 3.06
CA TYR A 207 8.35 1.36 2.34
C TYR A 207 9.70 0.83 1.81
N MET A 208 10.28 -0.25 2.31
CA MET A 208 9.92 -1.03 3.48
C MET A 208 10.70 -0.57 4.72
N PHE A 209 10.09 -0.62 5.90
CA PHE A 209 10.86 -0.47 7.15
C PHE A 209 11.59 -1.78 7.51
N ILE A 210 10.90 -2.90 7.33
CA ILE A 210 11.44 -4.26 7.24
C ILE A 210 10.71 -4.94 6.08
N GLY A 211 11.41 -5.58 5.16
CA GLY A 211 10.77 -6.30 4.06
C GLY A 211 10.51 -7.77 4.39
N GLY A 212 11.53 -8.49 4.85
CA GLY A 212 11.43 -9.88 5.29
C GLY A 212 11.59 -10.89 4.15
N THR A 213 10.73 -11.91 4.09
CA THR A 213 10.92 -13.06 3.20
C THR A 213 9.62 -13.46 2.49
N ASN A 214 9.72 -13.65 1.18
CA ASN A 214 8.70 -14.32 0.37
C ASN A 214 8.84 -15.84 0.56
N PHE A 215 8.32 -16.38 1.68
CA PHE A 215 8.33 -17.82 1.92
C PHE A 215 7.52 -18.58 0.86
N ALA A 216 7.79 -19.89 0.74
CA ALA A 216 7.07 -20.80 -0.16
C ALA A 216 7.01 -20.28 -1.61
N TYR A 217 5.81 -19.93 -2.10
CA TYR A 217 5.55 -19.51 -3.48
C TYR A 217 4.91 -18.12 -3.53
N TRP A 218 5.17 -17.30 -2.51
CA TRP A 218 4.49 -16.02 -2.36
C TRP A 218 5.12 -14.88 -3.14
N ASN A 219 6.27 -15.09 -3.80
CA ASN A 219 6.88 -14.05 -4.63
C ASN A 219 6.01 -13.74 -5.86
N GLY A 220 6.02 -12.48 -6.28
CA GLY A 220 5.37 -12.02 -7.51
C GLY A 220 6.26 -12.15 -8.76
N ALA A 221 5.89 -11.38 -9.78
CA ALA A 221 6.72 -11.06 -10.94
C ALA A 221 6.33 -9.71 -11.56
N ASN A 222 7.26 -9.02 -12.23
CA ASN A 222 6.93 -7.91 -13.14
C ASN A 222 6.87 -8.38 -14.61
N MET A 223 6.35 -7.50 -15.49
CA MET A 223 6.29 -7.72 -16.94
C MET A 223 7.27 -6.77 -17.68
N PRO A 224 8.04 -7.23 -18.69
CA PRO A 224 8.16 -8.62 -19.17
C PRO A 224 8.63 -9.58 -18.07
N TYR A 225 8.22 -10.86 -18.14
CA TYR A 225 8.25 -11.80 -16.99
C TYR A 225 9.62 -11.83 -16.29
N GLN A 226 9.67 -11.27 -15.10
CA GLN A 226 10.82 -11.25 -14.21
C GLN A 226 10.33 -11.47 -12.78
N ALA A 227 10.59 -12.65 -12.23
CA ALA A 227 10.20 -13.01 -10.87
C ALA A 227 11.12 -12.35 -9.84
N GLN A 228 10.53 -11.81 -8.77
CA GLN A 228 11.30 -11.37 -7.60
C GLN A 228 11.83 -12.58 -6.81
N PRO A 229 12.96 -12.44 -6.10
CA PRO A 229 13.54 -13.53 -5.33
C PRO A 229 12.77 -13.85 -4.04
N THR A 230 13.20 -14.93 -3.37
CA THR A 230 12.70 -15.34 -2.05
C THR A 230 12.99 -14.29 -0.98
N SER A 231 14.19 -13.70 -1.01
CA SER A 231 14.50 -12.59 -0.12
C SER A 231 13.68 -11.38 -0.50
N TYR A 232 13.07 -10.74 0.49
CA TYR A 232 12.50 -9.40 0.37
C TYR A 232 13.24 -8.46 1.33
N ASP A 233 14.56 -8.61 1.46
CA ASP A 233 15.41 -7.74 2.28
C ASP A 233 15.21 -6.26 1.94
N TYR A 234 15.05 -5.97 0.65
CA TYR A 234 14.73 -4.66 0.09
C TYR A 234 15.84 -3.62 0.27
N ASP A 235 16.97 -3.94 0.90
CA ASP A 235 17.89 -2.95 1.49
C ASP A 235 17.13 -2.03 2.47
N ALA A 236 16.19 -2.60 3.23
CA ALA A 236 15.40 -1.89 4.22
C ALA A 236 16.24 -1.49 5.45
N PRO A 237 15.76 -0.52 6.28
CA PRO A 237 16.44 -0.16 7.53
C PRO A 237 16.67 -1.35 8.45
N LEU A 238 15.70 -2.25 8.58
CA LEU A 238 15.90 -3.56 9.19
C LEU A 238 16.15 -4.60 8.10
N SER A 239 17.20 -5.42 8.24
CA SER A 239 17.50 -6.49 7.28
C SER A 239 16.39 -7.54 7.23
N GLU A 240 16.44 -8.45 6.25
CA GLU A 240 15.53 -9.60 6.16
C GLU A 240 15.39 -10.37 7.48
N ALA A 241 16.48 -10.50 8.25
CA ALA A 241 16.50 -11.22 9.53
C ALA A 241 16.14 -10.33 10.74
N GLY A 242 15.83 -9.04 10.54
CA GLY A 242 15.51 -8.08 11.59
C GLY A 242 16.72 -7.43 12.25
N ASP A 243 17.88 -7.44 11.60
CA ASP A 243 19.08 -6.81 12.15
C ASP A 243 19.00 -5.29 12.08
N LEU A 244 19.61 -4.63 13.07
CA LEU A 244 19.77 -3.17 13.07
C LEU A 244 20.91 -2.78 12.14
N THR A 245 20.60 -2.12 11.03
CA THR A 245 21.61 -1.67 10.05
C THR A 245 22.07 -0.23 10.32
N GLU A 246 23.10 0.24 9.60
CA GLU A 246 23.48 1.66 9.62
C GLU A 246 22.32 2.56 9.17
N LYS A 247 21.49 2.08 8.23
CA LYS A 247 20.30 2.80 7.76
C LYS A 247 19.25 2.92 8.86
N TYR A 248 19.07 1.90 9.71
CA TYR A 248 18.18 1.99 10.88
C TYR A 248 18.59 3.10 11.84
N PHE A 249 19.88 3.21 12.16
CA PHE A 249 20.36 4.22 13.13
C PHE A 249 20.40 5.64 12.55
N ALA A 250 20.38 5.80 11.22
CA ALA A 250 20.45 7.08 10.55
C ALA A 250 19.08 7.77 10.36
N LEU A 251 17.99 7.00 10.40
CA LEU A 251 16.61 7.47 10.20
C LEU A 251 15.93 7.76 11.55
#